data_AF-H9FLN3-F1
#
_entry.id   AF-H9FLN3-F1
#
_cell.length_a   1.000
_cell.length_b   1.000
_cell.length_c   1.000
_cell.angle_alpha   90.00
_cell.angle_beta   90.00
_cell.angle_gamma   90.00
#
_symmetry.space_group_name_H-M   'P 1'
#
loop_
_entity.id
_entity.type
_entity.pdbx_description
1 polymer ?
#
loop_
_entity_poly.entity_id
_entity_poly.type
_entity_poly.pdbx_seq_one_letter_code
_entity_poly.pdbx_strand_id
1 'polypeptide(L)'
;AAAGEALQALCQELNLDEGSAAEALDDFTAIRGNYSLEGEVTHWLACSLYVACRKSIIPTVGKGIMEGNCVSLTRILRSAKLSLIQFFSKMKKWMDMSNLPQEFRERIERLERNFEVSTVIFK
;
A
#
# COMPACT_ATOMS: atom_id res chain seq x y z
N ALA A 1 -4.35 17.08 -11.43
CA ALA A 1 -5.47 17.35 -10.50
C ALA A 1 -6.08 16.06 -9.94
N ALA A 2 -6.70 15.19 -10.76
CA ALA A 2 -7.49 14.04 -10.28
C ALA A 2 -6.77 13.04 -9.32
N ALA A 3 -5.47 12.77 -9.48
CA ALA A 3 -4.76 11.83 -8.60
C ALA A 3 -4.53 12.39 -7.18
N GLY A 4 -4.31 13.70 -7.05
CA GLY A 4 -4.14 14.35 -5.74
C GLY A 4 -5.45 14.37 -4.97
N GLU A 5 -6.58 14.67 -5.63
CA GLU A 5 -7.91 14.66 -5.02
C GLU A 5 -8.31 13.25 -4.56
N ALA A 6 -8.06 12.23 -5.39
CA ALA A 6 -8.33 10.83 -5.02
C ALA A 6 -7.48 10.38 -3.83
N LEU A 7 -6.21 10.76 -3.78
CA LEU A 7 -5.34 10.46 -2.65
C LEU A 7 -5.78 11.20 -1.38
N GLN A 8 -6.15 12.47 -1.49
CA GLN A 8 -6.64 13.26 -0.36
C GLN A 8 -7.93 12.66 0.22
N ALA A 9 -8.85 12.21 -0.65
CA ALA A 9 -10.05 11.50 -0.22
C ALA A 9 -9.71 10.20 0.53
N LEU A 10 -8.76 9.41 0.01
CA LEU A 10 -8.28 8.21 0.71
C LEU A 10 -7.65 8.56 2.07
N CYS A 11 -6.82 9.60 2.14
CA CYS A 11 -6.15 9.99 3.38
C CYS A 11 -7.14 10.50 4.43
N GLN A 12 -8.17 11.25 4.02
CA GLN A 12 -9.26 11.68 4.88
C GLN A 12 -10.06 10.49 5.43
N GLU A 13 -10.41 9.51 4.59
CA GLU A 13 -11.14 8.31 5.02
C GLU A 13 -10.31 7.42 5.98
N LEU A 14 -8.99 7.43 5.77
CA LEU A 14 -8.06 6.61 6.53
C LEU A 14 -7.51 7.31 7.79
N ASN A 15 -7.79 8.61 7.97
CA ASN A 15 -7.21 9.45 9.02
C ASN A 15 -5.67 9.44 9.00
N LEU A 16 -5.08 9.50 7.80
CA LEU A 16 -3.64 9.54 7.62
C LEU A 16 -3.11 10.97 7.79
N ASP A 17 -1.89 11.07 8.31
CA ASP A 17 -1.19 12.34 8.40
C ASP A 17 -0.80 12.87 7.01
N GLU A 18 -0.71 14.19 6.89
CA GLU A 18 -0.38 14.86 5.63
C GLU A 18 1.03 14.52 5.13
N GLY A 19 1.95 14.12 6.03
CA GLY A 19 3.30 13.71 5.67
C GLY A 19 3.32 12.40 4.90
N SER A 20 2.68 11.36 5.43
CA SER A 20 2.51 10.07 4.74
C SER A 20 1.77 10.22 3.41
N ALA A 21 0.77 11.11 3.36
CA ALA A 21 0.02 11.40 2.15
C ALA A 21 0.90 12.07 1.08
N ALA A 22 1.72 13.05 1.47
CA ALA A 22 2.63 13.75 0.57
C ALA A 22 3.70 12.80 0.02
N GLU A 23 4.31 11.97 0.86
CA GLU A 23 5.29 10.96 0.42
C GLU A 23 4.67 9.97 -0.58
N ALA A 24 3.46 9.47 -0.29
CA ALA A 24 2.75 8.59 -1.20
C ALA A 24 2.41 9.25 -2.56
N LEU A 25 2.10 10.55 -2.55
CA LEU A 25 1.82 11.28 -3.79
C LEU A 25 3.07 11.50 -4.63
N ASP A 26 4.20 11.80 -3.97
CA ASP A 26 5.48 12.03 -4.62
C ASP A 26 6.00 10.74 -5.27
N ASP A 27 6.03 9.63 -4.51
CA ASP A 27 6.36 8.29 -5.02
C ASP A 27 5.49 7.91 -6.23
N PHE A 28 4.18 8.20 -6.15
CA PHE A 28 3.25 7.94 -7.25
C PHE A 28 3.50 8.81 -8.49
N THR A 29 3.77 10.09 -8.29
CA THR A 29 4.02 11.01 -9.41
C THR A 29 5.33 10.66 -10.10
N ALA A 30 6.36 10.27 -9.35
CA ALA A 30 7.63 9.80 -9.87
C ALA A 30 7.47 8.52 -10.72
N ILE A 31 6.73 7.52 -10.23
CA ILE A 31 6.50 6.28 -11.01
C ILE A 31 5.64 6.57 -12.23
N ARG A 32 4.58 7.36 -12.10
CA ARG A 32 3.69 7.69 -13.22
C ARG A 32 4.40 8.48 -14.33
N GLY A 33 5.44 9.22 -14.01
CA GLY A 33 6.29 9.90 -15.00
C GLY A 33 7.17 8.93 -15.81
N ASN A 34 7.55 7.80 -15.22
CA ASN A 34 8.47 6.81 -15.82
C ASN A 34 7.77 5.58 -16.41
N TYR A 35 6.57 5.25 -15.92
CA TYR A 35 5.83 4.04 -16.27
C TYR A 35 4.37 4.33 -16.61
N SER A 36 3.84 3.56 -17.55
CA SER A 36 2.39 3.57 -17.85
C SER A 36 1.64 2.71 -16.84
N LEU A 37 0.89 3.36 -15.95
CA LEU A 37 0.11 2.70 -14.91
C LEU A 37 -1.27 2.28 -15.43
N GLU A 38 -1.42 1.00 -15.76
CA GLU A 38 -2.68 0.45 -16.30
C GLU A 38 -3.77 0.22 -15.23
N GLY A 39 -5.01 0.53 -15.59
CA GLY A 39 -6.21 0.36 -14.75
C GLY A 39 -6.47 1.55 -13.84
N GLU A 40 -7.23 1.32 -12.77
CA GLU A 40 -7.67 2.37 -11.85
C GLU A 40 -6.50 3.05 -11.11
N VAL A 41 -6.45 4.38 -11.19
CA VAL A 41 -5.43 5.21 -10.52
C VAL A 41 -5.48 5.04 -9.01
N THR A 42 -6.69 4.94 -8.43
CA THR A 42 -6.92 4.74 -7.00
C THR A 42 -6.24 3.47 -6.47
N HIS A 43 -6.15 2.41 -7.30
CA HIS A 43 -5.50 1.17 -6.90
C HIS A 43 -3.98 1.33 -6.78
N TRP A 44 -3.38 2.14 -7.65
CA TRP A 44 -1.95 2.45 -7.59
C TRP A 44 -1.63 3.41 -6.46
N LEU A 45 -2.50 4.40 -6.21
CA LEU A 45 -2.41 5.26 -5.03
C LEU A 45 -2.49 4.45 -3.74
N ALA A 46 -3.37 3.44 -3.66
CA ALA A 46 -3.45 2.53 -2.53
C ALA A 46 -2.15 1.73 -2.31
N CYS A 47 -1.46 1.33 -3.40
CA CYS A 47 -0.16 0.67 -3.31
C CYS A 47 0.91 1.64 -2.77
N SER A 48 0.99 2.85 -3.33
CA SER A 48 1.91 3.90 -2.87
C SER A 48 1.70 4.23 -1.39
N LEU A 49 0.44 4.44 -1.01
CA LEU A 49 0.05 4.78 0.36
C LEU A 49 0.41 3.67 1.35
N TYR A 50 0.16 2.41 0.97
CA TYR A 50 0.57 1.27 1.79
C TYR A 50 2.10 1.26 2.01
N VAL A 51 2.88 1.49 0.95
CA VAL A 51 4.34 1.56 1.04
C VAL A 51 4.79 2.71 1.97
N ALA A 52 4.28 3.92 1.78
CA ALA A 52 4.61 5.08 2.61
C ALA A 52 4.29 4.82 4.10
N CYS A 53 3.09 4.30 4.41
CA CYS A 53 2.71 3.95 5.78
C CYS A 53 3.64 2.90 6.40
N ARG A 54 4.13 1.94 5.60
CA ARG A 54 5.00 0.86 6.05
C ARG A 54 6.49 1.19 6.02
N LYS A 55 6.92 2.25 5.33
CA LYS A 55 8.29 2.79 5.42
C LYS A 55 8.48 3.51 6.76
N SER A 56 7.46 4.19 7.27
CA SER A 56 7.48 4.95 8.54
C SER A 56 7.42 4.07 9.82
N ILE A 57 8.06 2.89 9.82
CA ILE A 57 8.08 2.01 10.99
C ILE A 57 8.83 2.69 12.15
N ILE A 58 8.06 3.17 13.12
CA ILE A 58 8.57 3.55 14.44
C ILE A 58 8.79 2.24 15.23
N PRO A 59 10.02 1.89 15.64
CA PRO A 59 10.25 0.72 16.47
C PRO A 59 9.69 0.96 17.87
N THR A 60 8.58 0.32 18.22
CA THR A 60 8.08 0.31 19.60
C THR A 60 8.82 -0.71 20.46
N VAL A 61 9.14 -0.32 21.71
CA VAL A 61 9.72 -1.20 22.73
C VAL A 61 8.74 -2.30 23.13
N GLY A 62 9.05 -3.55 22.82
CA GLY A 62 8.24 -4.74 23.14
C GLY A 62 8.02 -5.61 21.91
N LYS A 63 8.15 -6.94 22.07
CA LYS A 63 8.04 -7.96 21.00
C LYS A 63 6.62 -8.05 20.39
N GLY A 64 6.19 -7.00 19.73
CA GLY A 64 5.00 -6.95 18.89
C GLY A 64 5.30 -5.99 17.76
N ILE A 65 5.39 -6.50 16.53
CA ILE A 65 5.47 -5.66 15.34
C ILE A 65 4.11 -4.97 15.21
N MET A 66 3.93 -3.84 15.89
CA MET A 66 2.81 -2.95 15.62
C MET A 66 3.18 -2.21 14.35
N GLU A 67 2.60 -2.66 13.24
CA GLU A 67 2.84 -2.06 11.93
C GLU A 67 2.39 -0.60 11.97
N GLY A 68 3.36 0.31 11.87
CA GLY A 68 3.19 1.76 12.04
C GLY A 68 2.18 2.39 11.06
N ASN A 69 1.58 3.49 11.55
CA ASN A 69 0.35 4.15 11.11
C ASN A 69 -0.86 3.21 11.04
N CYS A 70 -1.83 3.42 11.96
CA CYS A 70 -3.00 2.60 12.33
C CYS A 70 -4.02 2.28 11.22
N VAL A 71 -3.59 2.19 9.96
CA VAL A 71 -4.44 1.86 8.84
C VAL A 71 -4.19 0.40 8.45
N SER A 72 -5.10 -0.45 8.88
CA SER A 72 -5.15 -1.84 8.43
C SER A 72 -5.18 -1.88 6.89
N LEU A 73 -4.41 -2.80 6.28
CA LEU A 73 -4.48 -3.06 4.84
C LEU A 73 -5.93 -3.19 4.37
N THR A 74 -6.78 -3.86 5.17
CA THR A 74 -8.21 -4.03 4.87
C THR A 74 -8.97 -2.70 4.72
N ARG A 75 -8.60 -1.65 5.48
CA ARG A 75 -9.19 -0.31 5.35
C ARG A 75 -8.76 0.33 4.03
N ILE A 76 -7.46 0.31 3.71
CA ILE A 76 -6.93 0.84 2.44
C ILE A 76 -7.64 0.19 1.25
N LEU A 77 -7.74 -1.15 1.26
CA LEU A 77 -8.39 -1.92 0.21
C LEU A 77 -9.87 -1.58 0.06
N ARG A 78 -10.59 -1.41 1.18
CA ARG A 78 -12.00 -1.05 1.18
C ARG A 78 -12.22 0.34 0.59
N SER A 79 -11.46 1.34 1.04
CA SER A 79 -11.56 2.72 0.57
C SER A 79 -11.21 2.83 -0.93
N ALA A 80 -10.21 2.07 -1.38
CA ALA A 80 -9.81 2.02 -2.78
C ALA A 80 -10.68 1.09 -3.65
N LYS A 81 -11.65 0.37 -3.09
CA LYS A 81 -12.42 -0.71 -3.75
C LYS A 81 -11.53 -1.74 -4.46
N LEU A 82 -10.35 -1.98 -3.89
CA LEU A 82 -9.33 -2.86 -4.43
C LEU A 82 -9.42 -4.24 -3.77
N SER A 83 -9.63 -5.29 -4.56
CA SER A 83 -9.58 -6.65 -3.99
C SER A 83 -8.15 -7.02 -3.57
N LEU A 84 -8.05 -7.94 -2.62
CA LEU A 84 -6.77 -8.36 -2.06
C LEU A 84 -5.88 -9.09 -3.11
N ILE A 85 -6.50 -9.83 -4.03
CA ILE A 85 -5.82 -10.45 -5.18
C ILE A 85 -5.26 -9.38 -6.13
N GLN A 86 -6.09 -8.38 -6.48
CA GLN A 86 -5.64 -7.27 -7.33
C GLN A 86 -4.54 -6.45 -6.65
N PHE A 87 -4.62 -6.29 -5.33
CA PHE A 87 -3.59 -5.63 -4.54
C PHE A 87 -2.25 -6.34 -4.68
N PHE A 88 -2.16 -7.66 -4.44
CA PHE A 88 -0.88 -8.35 -4.57
C PHE A 88 -0.32 -8.30 -6.00
N SER A 89 -1.17 -8.44 -7.01
CA SER A 89 -0.76 -8.31 -8.41
C SER A 89 -0.18 -6.92 -8.72
N LYS A 90 -0.84 -5.85 -8.26
CA LYS A 90 -0.38 -4.47 -8.47
C LYS A 90 0.81 -4.10 -7.59
N MET A 91 0.83 -4.57 -6.34
CA MET A 91 1.92 -4.31 -5.40
C MET A 91 3.22 -4.94 -5.89
N LYS A 92 3.20 -6.15 -6.48
CA LYS A 92 4.38 -6.75 -7.12
C LYS A 92 4.95 -5.85 -8.20
N LYS A 93 4.11 -5.41 -9.14
CA LYS A 93 4.50 -4.45 -10.18
C LYS A 93 5.04 -3.15 -9.58
N TRP A 94 4.37 -2.64 -8.54
CA TRP A 94 4.80 -1.43 -7.84
C TRP A 94 6.20 -1.58 -7.24
N MET A 95 6.47 -2.68 -6.54
CA MET A 95 7.77 -2.97 -5.93
C MET A 95 8.90 -3.07 -6.98
N ASP A 96 8.59 -3.60 -8.16
CA ASP A 96 9.55 -3.66 -9.27
C ASP A 96 9.82 -2.28 -9.87
N MET A 97 8.78 -1.45 -10.07
CA MET A 97 8.91 -0.09 -10.60
C MET A 97 9.60 0.88 -9.62
N SER A 98 9.34 0.73 -8.32
CA SER A 98 9.89 1.60 -7.25
C SER A 98 11.24 1.13 -6.70
N ASN A 99 11.74 -0.01 -7.16
CA ASN A 99 12.96 -0.64 -6.67
C ASN A 99 12.99 -0.80 -5.14
N LEU A 100 11.88 -1.26 -4.56
CA LEU A 100 11.75 -1.41 -3.10
C LEU A 100 12.71 -2.47 -2.53
N PRO A 101 13.22 -2.29 -1.29
CA PRO A 101 14.15 -3.21 -0.64
C PRO A 101 13.63 -4.64 -0.56
N GLN A 102 14.54 -5.61 -0.62
CA GLN A 102 14.21 -7.04 -0.57
C GLN A 102 13.42 -7.42 0.70
N GLU A 103 13.75 -6.83 1.84
CA GLU A 103 13.03 -7.05 3.10
C GLU A 103 11.53 -6.69 2.98
N PHE A 104 11.21 -5.61 2.26
CA PHE A 104 9.82 -5.23 2.03
C PHE A 104 9.10 -6.25 1.14
N ARG A 105 9.77 -6.72 0.09
CA ARG A 105 9.26 -7.73 -0.83
C ARG A 105 8.92 -9.02 -0.08
N GLU A 106 9.82 -9.51 0.78
CA GLU A 106 9.62 -10.70 1.60
C GLU A 106 8.42 -10.56 2.55
N ARG A 107 8.20 -9.36 3.10
CA ARG A 107 7.03 -9.08 3.95
C ARG A 107 5.72 -9.14 3.18
N ILE A 108 5.68 -8.60 1.96
CA ILE A 108 4.50 -8.70 1.07
C ILE A 108 4.24 -10.16 0.70
N GLU A 109 5.26 -10.92 0.31
CA GLU A 109 5.11 -12.34 -0.01
C GLU A 109 4.61 -13.16 1.18
N ARG A 110 5.13 -12.89 2.38
CA ARG A 110 4.64 -13.56 3.60
C ARG A 110 3.18 -13.22 3.87
N LEU A 111 2.78 -11.97 3.63
CA LEU A 111 1.38 -11.55 3.76
C LEU A 111 0.47 -12.25 2.76
N GLU A 112 0.92 -12.40 1.52
CA GLU A 112 0.22 -13.13 0.45
C GLU A 112 0.07 -14.62 0.78
N ARG A 113 1.16 -15.28 1.19
CA ARG A 113 1.13 -16.69 1.61
C ARG A 113 0.20 -16.93 2.81
N ASN A 114 0.26 -16.07 3.82
CA ASN A 114 -0.62 -16.17 4.99
C ASN A 114 -2.10 -16.03 4.61
N PHE A 115 -2.40 -15.16 3.64
CA PHE A 115 -3.75 -15.03 3.10
C PHE A 115 -4.19 -16.27 2.34
N GLU A 116 -3.36 -16.78 1.42
CA GLU A 116 -3.65 -17.98 0.63
C GLU A 116 -3.95 -19.19 1.54
N VAL A 117 -3.11 -19.42 2.54
CA VAL A 117 -3.31 -20.48 3.55
C VAL A 117 -4.63 -20.28 4.31
N SER A 118 -4.96 -19.06 4.71
CA SER A 118 -6.23 -18.76 5.41
C SER A 118 -7.44 -18.98 4.50
N THR A 119 -7.36 -18.67 3.21
CA THR A 119 -8.48 -18.86 2.26
C THR A 119 -8.72 -20.32 1.88
N VAL A 120 -7.68 -21.17 1.89
CA VAL A 120 -7.81 -22.61 1.62
C VAL A 120 -8.44 -23.36 2.80
N ILE A 121 -8.27 -22.87 4.04
CA ILE A 121 -8.82 -23.48 5.25
C ILE A 121 -10.33 -23.24 5.39
N PHE A 122 -10.89 -22.19 4.77
CA PHE A 122 -12.32 -21.86 4.83
C PHE A 122 -13.12 -22.28 3.58
N LYS A 123 -12.68 -23.33 2.87
CA LYS A 123 -13.38 -23.85 1.69
C LYS A 123 -14.18 -25.11 1.98
#